data_AF-W0PK71-F1
#
_entry.id   AF-W0PK71-F1
#
_cell.length_a   1.000
_cell.length_b   1.000
_cell.length_c   1.000
_cell.angle_alpha   90.00
_cell.angle_beta   90.00
_cell.angle_gamma   90.00
#
_symmetry.space_group_name_H-M   'P 1'
#
loop_
_entity.id
_entity.type
_entity.pdbx_description
1 polymer ?
#
loop_
_entity_poly.entity_id
_entity_poly.type
_entity_poly.pdbx_seq_one_letter_code
_entity_poly.pdbx_strand_id
1 'polypeptide(L)'
;MNIRVNKISSQILLTVVLSVPFIQGCTTEGDRVVNEMSTAQQIKLVEAGDDKQFNDWYNQLLTQIKADSNYKRMPIDTKRQELESYVWFHEAYRKQITKEELARRLNTSYPNHKYEVNFIVSRLP
;
A
#
# COMPACT_ATOMS: atom_id res chain seq x y z
N MET A 1 0.42 -39.28 51.30
CA MET A 1 1.79 -38.75 51.45
C MET A 1 2.77 -39.85 51.04
N ASN A 2 3.47 -39.68 49.93
CA ASN A 2 4.82 -40.23 49.63
C ASN A 2 5.14 -39.95 48.15
N ILE A 3 5.94 -38.90 47.92
CA ILE A 3 6.56 -38.65 46.62
C ILE A 3 8.03 -39.02 46.78
N ARG A 4 8.49 -39.98 45.98
CA ARG A 4 9.92 -40.20 45.71
C ARG A 4 10.06 -40.42 44.22
N VAL A 5 10.60 -39.43 43.53
CA VAL A 5 11.05 -39.56 42.14
C VAL A 5 12.56 -39.37 42.16
N ASN A 6 13.27 -40.45 41.83
CA ASN A 6 14.73 -40.51 41.80
C ASN A 6 15.28 -39.66 40.65
N LYS A 7 16.38 -38.95 40.94
CA LYS A 7 17.28 -38.32 39.96
C LYS A 7 17.88 -39.40 39.06
N ILE A 8 17.73 -39.29 37.74
CA ILE A 8 18.66 -39.87 36.79
C ILE A 8 18.91 -38.85 35.68
N SER A 9 20.15 -38.39 35.66
CA SER A 9 20.79 -37.59 34.64
C SER A 9 20.84 -38.38 33.33
N SER A 10 20.45 -37.77 32.21
CA SER A 10 20.84 -38.27 30.90
C SER A 10 21.10 -37.10 29.96
N GLN A 11 22.21 -37.21 29.24
CA GLN A 11 22.91 -36.16 28.54
C GLN A 11 22.09 -35.62 27.36
N ILE A 12 22.06 -34.29 27.23
CA ILE A 12 21.58 -33.62 26.01
C ILE A 12 22.78 -32.91 25.38
N LEU A 13 23.43 -33.61 24.46
CA LEU A 13 24.33 -33.01 23.48
C LEU A 13 23.47 -32.64 22.26
N LEU A 14 22.90 -31.44 22.27
CA LEU A 14 22.23 -30.81 21.12
C LEU A 14 23.10 -29.64 20.65
N THR A 15 24.19 -29.96 19.93
CA THR A 15 24.87 -28.95 19.11
C THR A 15 24.12 -28.81 17.80
N VAL A 16 23.10 -27.96 17.80
CA VAL A 16 22.52 -27.44 16.56
C VAL A 16 23.29 -26.17 16.22
N VAL A 17 24.29 -26.29 15.34
CA VAL A 17 24.88 -25.12 14.68
C VAL A 17 23.88 -24.71 13.60
N LEU A 18 22.92 -23.85 13.96
CA LEU A 18 22.12 -23.13 12.97
C LEU A 18 23.01 -22.06 12.35
N SER A 19 23.82 -22.44 11.38
CA SER A 19 24.34 -21.51 10.38
C SER A 19 23.17 -21.09 9.49
N VAL A 20 22.34 -20.15 9.98
CA VAL A 20 21.33 -19.50 9.16
C VAL A 20 22.10 -18.58 8.20
N PRO A 21 22.04 -18.80 6.88
CA PRO A 21 22.51 -17.78 5.97
C PRO A 21 21.59 -16.59 6.17
N PHE A 22 22.14 -15.47 6.65
CA PHE A 22 21.48 -14.17 6.57
C PHE A 22 21.32 -13.86 5.07
N ILE A 23 20.31 -14.43 4.44
CA ILE A 23 19.79 -13.92 3.18
C ILE A 23 19.17 -12.59 3.58
N GLN A 24 19.95 -11.52 3.44
CA GLN A 24 19.42 -10.18 3.36
C GLN A 24 18.52 -10.17 2.13
N GLY A 25 17.28 -10.61 2.30
CA GLY A 25 16.26 -10.50 1.29
C GLY A 25 16.16 -9.02 0.96
N CYS A 26 16.44 -8.67 -0.29
CA CYS A 26 16.19 -7.34 -0.83
C CYS A 26 14.67 -7.11 -0.80
N THR A 27 14.11 -6.80 0.37
CA THR A 27 12.74 -6.32 0.46
C THR A 27 12.76 -4.93 -0.15
N THR A 28 11.94 -4.71 -1.18
CA THR A 28 11.84 -3.37 -1.75
C THR A 28 11.12 -2.47 -0.75
N GLU A 29 11.32 -1.15 -0.86
CA GLU A 29 10.58 -0.19 -0.03
C GLU A 29 9.05 -0.38 -0.17
N GLY A 30 8.60 -0.84 -1.35
CA GLY A 30 7.21 -1.25 -1.56
C GLY A 30 6.78 -2.40 -0.66
N ASP A 31 7.56 -3.48 -0.61
CA ASP A 31 7.23 -4.66 0.21
C ASP A 31 7.17 -4.31 1.70
N ARG A 32 8.07 -3.43 2.16
CA ARG A 32 8.06 -2.94 3.54
C ARG A 32 6.78 -2.18 3.86
N VAL A 33 6.42 -1.22 3.01
CA VAL A 33 5.22 -0.40 3.22
C VAL A 33 3.96 -1.26 3.17
N VAL A 34 3.85 -2.21 2.23
CA VAL A 34 2.70 -3.11 2.13
C VAL A 34 2.55 -3.99 3.37
N ASN A 35 3.66 -4.52 3.92
CA ASN A 35 3.64 -5.31 5.15
C ASN A 35 3.22 -4.51 6.39
N GLU A 36 3.40 -3.18 6.38
CA GLU A 36 2.94 -2.29 7.45
C GLU A 36 1.46 -1.87 7.30
N MET A 37 0.83 -2.12 6.15
CA MET A 37 -0.59 -1.83 5.93
C MET A 37 -1.48 -2.88 6.60
N SER A 38 -2.70 -2.48 6.96
CA SER A 38 -3.72 -3.44 7.43
C SER A 38 -4.10 -4.45 6.34
N THR A 39 -4.55 -5.64 6.74
CA THR A 39 -5.01 -6.68 5.79
C THR A 39 -6.08 -6.15 4.83
N ALA A 40 -7.00 -5.31 5.30
CA ALA A 40 -8.03 -4.71 4.46
C ALA A 40 -7.45 -3.77 3.39
N GLN A 41 -6.41 -3.00 3.71
CA GLN A 41 -5.71 -2.14 2.75
C GLN A 41 -4.93 -2.97 1.72
N GLN A 42 -4.28 -4.04 2.15
CA GLN A 42 -3.56 -4.94 1.25
C GLN A 42 -4.51 -5.60 0.24
N ILE A 43 -5.68 -6.06 0.68
CA ILE A 43 -6.72 -6.63 -0.20
C ILE A 43 -7.13 -5.60 -1.25
N LYS A 44 -7.47 -4.37 -0.84
CA LYS A 44 -7.86 -3.31 -1.79
C LYS A 44 -6.75 -2.96 -2.77
N LEU A 45 -5.49 -3.01 -2.33
CA LEU A 45 -4.35 -2.76 -3.21
C LEU A 45 -4.21 -3.85 -4.27
N VAL A 46 -4.39 -5.12 -3.90
CA VAL A 46 -4.42 -6.25 -4.85
C VAL A 46 -5.60 -6.10 -5.82
N GLU A 47 -6.80 -5.82 -5.32
CA GLU A 47 -7.99 -5.59 -6.16
C GLU A 47 -7.78 -4.45 -7.18
N ALA A 48 -7.16 -3.36 -6.74
CA ALA A 48 -6.81 -2.24 -7.62
C ALA A 48 -5.70 -2.60 -8.62
N GLY A 49 -4.73 -3.41 -8.22
CA GLY A 49 -3.65 -3.91 -9.08
C GLY A 49 -4.18 -4.83 -10.19
N ASP A 50 -5.13 -5.70 -9.87
CA ASP A 50 -5.70 -6.69 -10.79
C ASP A 50 -6.82 -6.12 -11.69
N ASP A 51 -7.38 -4.95 -11.37
CA ASP A 51 -8.42 -4.29 -12.19
C ASP A 51 -7.81 -3.64 -13.43
N LYS A 52 -7.79 -4.38 -14.54
CA LYS A 52 -7.26 -3.89 -15.82
C LYS A 52 -7.93 -2.62 -16.32
N GLN A 53 -9.25 -2.48 -16.18
CA GLN A 53 -9.96 -1.31 -16.71
C GLN A 53 -9.60 -0.05 -15.93
N PHE A 54 -9.51 -0.18 -14.61
CA PHE A 54 -9.01 0.89 -13.76
C PHE A 54 -7.57 1.28 -14.13
N ASN A 55 -6.68 0.30 -14.31
CA ASN A 55 -5.30 0.56 -14.71
C ASN A 55 -5.19 1.29 -16.06
N ASP A 56 -5.99 0.88 -17.04
CA ASP A 56 -6.03 1.54 -18.36
C ASP A 56 -6.50 3.01 -18.21
N TRP A 57 -7.56 3.26 -17.44
CA TRP A 57 -8.03 4.60 -17.11
C TRP A 57 -6.98 5.42 -16.35
N TYR A 58 -6.33 4.83 -15.35
CA TYR A 58 -5.33 5.49 -14.52
C TYR A 58 -4.12 5.92 -15.36
N ASN A 59 -3.65 5.06 -16.26
CA ASN A 59 -2.59 5.40 -17.21
C ASN A 59 -2.98 6.52 -18.18
N GLN A 60 -4.24 6.56 -18.63
CA GLN A 60 -4.75 7.67 -19.43
C GLN A 60 -4.80 8.98 -18.61
N LEU A 61 -5.25 8.93 -17.36
CA LEU A 61 -5.23 10.07 -16.45
C LEU A 61 -3.81 10.61 -16.28
N LEU A 62 -2.82 9.76 -16.02
CA LEU A 62 -1.42 10.15 -15.90
C LEU A 62 -0.88 10.81 -17.18
N THR A 63 -1.32 10.34 -18.35
CA THR A 63 -0.97 10.93 -19.65
C THR A 63 -1.56 12.33 -19.79
N GLN A 64 -2.82 12.53 -19.39
CA GLN A 64 -3.48 13.83 -19.43
C GLN A 64 -2.86 14.81 -18.43
N ILE A 65 -2.46 14.33 -17.24
CA ILE A 65 -1.73 15.14 -16.25
C ILE A 65 -0.43 15.68 -16.85
N LYS A 66 0.36 14.84 -17.52
CA LYS A 66 1.62 15.25 -18.16
C LYS A 66 1.42 16.26 -19.29
N ALA A 67 0.26 16.23 -19.94
CA ALA A 67 -0.07 17.12 -21.06
C ALA A 67 -0.64 18.48 -20.60
N ASP A 68 -1.09 18.61 -19.36
CA ASP A 68 -1.68 19.84 -18.85
C ASP A 68 -0.62 20.76 -18.24
N SER A 69 -0.41 21.91 -18.88
CA SER A 69 0.59 22.91 -18.46
C SER A 69 0.25 23.64 -17.14
N ASN A 70 -1.01 23.60 -16.70
CA ASN A 70 -1.45 24.18 -15.45
C ASN A 70 -1.38 23.19 -14.28
N TYR A 71 -1.26 21.89 -14.58
CA TYR A 71 -1.20 20.85 -13.55
C TYR A 71 0.13 20.89 -12.80
N LYS A 72 0.08 21.21 -11.51
CA LYS A 72 1.25 21.18 -10.63
C LYS A 72 1.36 19.80 -10.00
N ARG A 73 2.57 19.24 -9.98
CA ARG A 73 2.81 17.96 -9.31
C ARG A 73 2.34 18.02 -7.84
N MET A 74 1.42 17.15 -7.46
CA MET A 74 1.04 16.92 -6.06
C MET A 74 2.18 16.22 -5.31
N PRO A 75 2.42 16.52 -4.01
CA PRO A 75 3.54 15.98 -3.24
C PRO A 75 3.26 14.55 -2.75
N ILE A 76 3.05 13.64 -3.72
CA ILE A 76 2.95 12.20 -3.52
C ILE A 76 4.39 11.66 -3.64
N ASP A 77 5.15 11.81 -2.55
CA ASP A 77 6.61 11.63 -2.54
C ASP A 77 7.06 10.34 -1.85
N THR A 78 6.16 9.70 -1.11
CA THR A 78 6.45 8.43 -0.41
C THR A 78 5.70 7.28 -1.04
N LYS A 79 6.26 6.07 -0.91
CA LYS A 79 5.60 4.87 -1.43
C LYS A 79 4.24 4.63 -0.76
N ARG A 80 4.11 4.97 0.53
CA ARG A 80 2.83 4.92 1.25
C ARG A 80 1.78 5.83 0.63
N GLN A 81 2.11 7.10 0.38
CA GLN A 81 1.20 8.06 -0.25
C GLN A 81 0.78 7.60 -1.66
N GLU A 82 1.72 7.05 -2.43
CA GLU A 82 1.44 6.50 -3.76
C GLU A 82 0.40 5.38 -3.66
N LEU A 83 0.64 4.36 -2.82
CA LEU A 83 -0.25 3.21 -2.67
C LEU A 83 -1.63 3.60 -2.10
N GLU A 84 -1.67 4.49 -1.11
CA GLU A 84 -2.93 4.99 -0.54
C GLU A 84 -3.76 5.76 -1.56
N SER A 85 -3.13 6.67 -2.31
CA SER A 85 -3.82 7.42 -3.35
C SER A 85 -4.32 6.50 -4.48
N TYR A 86 -3.52 5.49 -4.85
CA TYR A 86 -3.90 4.49 -5.85
C TYR A 86 -5.16 3.72 -5.43
N VAL A 87 -5.23 3.28 -4.17
CA VAL A 87 -6.43 2.65 -3.62
C VAL A 87 -7.62 3.61 -3.64
N TRP A 88 -7.46 4.87 -3.22
CA TRP A 88 -8.57 5.84 -3.24
C TRP A 88 -9.08 6.12 -4.65
N PHE A 89 -8.20 6.17 -5.65
CA PHE A 89 -8.61 6.31 -7.05
C PHE A 89 -9.40 5.10 -7.53
N HIS A 90 -8.99 3.88 -7.14
CA HIS A 90 -9.74 2.66 -7.48
C HIS A 90 -11.11 2.64 -6.83
N GLU A 91 -11.19 2.93 -5.53
CA GLU A 91 -12.46 3.02 -4.80
C GLU A 91 -13.43 4.01 -5.47
N ALA A 92 -12.93 5.18 -5.90
CA ALA A 92 -13.73 6.19 -6.57
C ALA A 92 -14.12 5.78 -8.00
N TYR A 93 -13.20 5.19 -8.76
CA TYR A 93 -13.45 4.67 -10.11
C TYR A 93 -14.54 3.60 -10.10
N ARG A 94 -14.52 2.71 -9.10
CA ARG A 94 -15.52 1.65 -8.87
C ARG A 94 -16.79 2.15 -8.17
N LYS A 95 -16.90 3.46 -7.91
CA LYS A 95 -18.05 4.09 -7.23
C LYS A 95 -18.32 3.55 -5.82
N GLN A 96 -17.29 3.01 -5.17
CA GLN A 96 -17.33 2.60 -3.76
C GLN A 96 -17.26 3.81 -2.82
N ILE A 97 -16.56 4.86 -3.25
CA ILE A 97 -16.63 6.20 -2.65
C ILE A 97 -17.10 7.21 -3.68
N THR A 98 -17.68 8.32 -3.23
CA THR A 98 -18.13 9.38 -4.14
C THR A 98 -16.96 10.25 -4.62
N LYS A 99 -17.21 11.01 -5.70
CA LYS A 99 -16.25 11.99 -6.23
C LYS A 99 -15.90 13.05 -5.18
N GLU A 100 -16.88 13.47 -4.39
CA GLU A 100 -16.73 14.44 -3.30
C GLU A 100 -15.90 13.87 -2.15
N GLU A 101 -16.10 12.59 -1.81
CA GLU A 101 -15.31 11.92 -0.77
C GLU A 101 -13.84 11.79 -1.20
N LEU A 102 -13.58 11.40 -2.45
CA LEU A 102 -12.22 11.39 -2.99
C LEU A 102 -11.61 12.80 -2.97
N ALA A 103 -12.35 13.81 -3.45
CA ALA A 103 -11.89 15.19 -3.43
C ALA A 103 -11.56 15.66 -2.00
N ARG A 104 -12.38 15.28 -1.02
CA ARG A 104 -12.16 15.61 0.39
C ARG A 104 -10.87 14.98 0.91
N ARG A 105 -10.64 13.68 0.67
CA ARG A 105 -9.41 12.97 1.08
C ARG A 105 -8.16 13.60 0.48
N LEU A 106 -8.18 13.89 -0.82
CA LEU A 106 -7.05 14.50 -1.51
C LEU A 106 -6.79 15.94 -1.05
N ASN A 107 -7.83 16.77 -0.93
CA ASN A 107 -7.68 18.16 -0.44
C ASN A 107 -7.20 18.21 1.02
N THR A 108 -7.54 17.21 1.83
CA THR A 108 -7.06 17.09 3.22
C THR A 108 -5.59 16.72 3.25
N SER A 109 -5.18 15.77 2.41
CA SER A 109 -3.80 15.25 2.38
C SER A 109 -2.84 16.21 1.67
N TYR A 110 -3.34 16.96 0.69
CA TYR A 110 -2.56 17.80 -0.20
C TYR A 110 -3.18 19.21 -0.30
N PRO A 111 -3.08 20.02 0.78
CA PRO A 111 -3.62 21.37 0.78
C PRO A 111 -2.94 22.22 -0.31
N ASN A 112 -3.69 23.17 -0.88
CA ASN A 112 -3.28 24.06 -1.98
C ASN A 112 -3.20 23.42 -3.39
N HIS A 113 -3.65 22.17 -3.56
CA HIS A 113 -3.72 21.49 -4.86
C HIS A 113 -5.15 21.35 -5.40
N LYS A 114 -6.01 22.35 -5.16
CA LYS A 114 -7.44 22.27 -5.50
C LYS A 114 -7.68 22.09 -7.01
N TYR A 115 -6.84 22.70 -7.84
CA TYR A 115 -6.92 22.54 -9.29
C TYR A 115 -6.65 21.08 -9.69
N GLU A 116 -5.56 20.49 -9.19
CA GLU A 116 -5.15 19.12 -9.48
C GLU A 116 -6.19 18.11 -8.99
N VAL A 117 -6.75 18.33 -7.81
CA VAL A 117 -7.81 17.49 -7.24
C VAL A 117 -9.06 17.55 -8.13
N ASN A 118 -9.50 18.75 -8.51
CA ASN A 118 -10.65 18.90 -9.40
C ASN A 118 -10.38 18.28 -10.78
N PHE A 119 -9.16 18.43 -11.30
CA PHE A 119 -8.72 17.83 -12.56
C PHE A 119 -8.85 16.31 -12.54
N ILE A 120 -8.39 15.65 -11.47
CA ILE A 120 -8.50 14.20 -11.31
C ILE A 120 -9.97 13.79 -11.21
N VAL A 121 -10.72 14.46 -10.32
CA VAL A 121 -12.11 14.10 -10.00
C VAL A 121 -13.03 14.26 -11.21
N SER A 122 -12.82 15.27 -12.06
CA SER A 122 -13.63 15.49 -13.27
C SER A 122 -13.43 14.41 -14.34
N ARG A 123 -12.41 13.57 -14.21
CA ARG A 123 -12.05 12.51 -15.18
C ARG A 123 -12.46 11.11 -14.73
N LEU A 124 -13.00 10.98 -13.53
CA LEU A 124 -13.63 9.74 -13.08
C LEU A 124 -14.88 9.44 -13.92
N PRO A 125 -15.17 8.16 -14.19
CA PRO A 125 -16.38 7.72 -14.90
C PRO A 125 -17.69 7.89 -14.10
#